data_AF-A0AAW6J3N9-F1
#
_entry.id   AF-A0AAW6J3N9-F1
#
_cell.length_a   1.000
_cell.length_b   1.000
_cell.length_c   1.000
_cell.angle_alpha   90.00
_cell.angle_beta   90.00
_cell.angle_gamma   90.00
#
_symmetry.space_group_name_H-M   'P 1'
#
loop_
_entity.id
_entity.type
_entity.pdbx_description
1 polymer ?
#
loop_
_entity_poly.entity_id
_entity_poly.type
_entity_poly.pdbx_seq_one_letter_code
_entity_poly.pdbx_strand_id
1 'polypeptide(L)'
;MMGQILIALIALLHVYILVLEMFLWDKPYGLKAFGNTPEKAQLTKVMAQNQGLYNGFLAAGLFWALCAPETYALPLANFFLGCVLVAGIYGGLTASKKIIYIQALPAAVALLAVNFL
;
A
#
# COMPACT_ATOMS: atom_id res chain seq x y z
N MET A 1 4.32 20.60 2.20
CA MET A 1 4.33 20.27 0.75
C MET A 1 5.00 18.93 0.46
N MET A 2 6.24 18.69 0.89
CA MET A 2 6.94 17.40 0.65
C MET A 2 6.16 16.19 1.22
N GLY A 3 5.69 16.27 2.47
CA GLY A 3 4.90 15.20 3.09
C GLY A 3 3.62 14.85 2.31
N GLN A 4 2.90 15.85 1.77
CA GLN A 4 1.70 15.62 0.96
C GLN A 4 2.01 14.89 -0.36
N ILE A 5 3.13 15.23 -1.01
CA ILE A 5 3.58 14.53 -2.21
C ILE A 5 3.89 13.07 -1.89
N LEU A 6 4.58 12.80 -0.78
CA LEU A 6 4.87 11.43 -0.34
C LEU A 6 3.59 10.64 -0.02
N ILE A 7 2.63 11.25 0.68
CA ILE A 7 1.31 10.64 0.93
C ILE A 7 0.63 10.28 -0.40
N ALA A 8 0.61 11.19 -1.37
CA ALA A 8 -0.01 10.96 -2.66
C ALA A 8 0.66 9.82 -3.44
N LEU A 9 2.00 9.76 -3.43
CA LEU A 9 2.75 8.67 -4.06
C LEU A 9 2.46 7.31 -3.43
N ILE A 10 2.37 7.25 -2.09
CA ILE A 10 2.06 6.00 -1.37
C ILE A 10 0.59 5.60 -1.62
N ALA A 11 -0.34 6.55 -1.65
CA ALA A 11 -1.74 6.28 -1.98
C ALA A 11 -1.87 5.68 -3.39
N LEU A 12 -1.18 6.26 -4.37
CA LEU A 12 -1.15 5.75 -5.75
C LEU A 12 -0.48 4.37 -5.85
N LEU A 13 0.57 4.13 -5.08
CA LEU A 13 1.19 2.81 -4.99
C LEU A 13 0.19 1.75 -4.48
N HIS A 14 -0.61 2.06 -3.46
CA HIS A 14 -1.62 1.12 -2.97
C HIS A 14 -2.78 0.93 -3.96
N VAL A 15 -3.16 1.95 -4.74
CA VAL A 15 -4.09 1.75 -5.87
C VAL A 15 -3.49 0.81 -6.90
N TYR A 16 -2.21 0.97 -7.24
CA TYR A 16 -1.52 0.09 -8.16
C TYR A 16 -1.49 -1.36 -7.65
N ILE A 17 -1.17 -1.58 -6.37
CA ILE A 17 -1.20 -2.91 -5.74
C ILE A 17 -2.62 -3.48 -5.73
N LEU A 18 -3.64 -2.67 -5.39
CA LEU A 18 -5.03 -3.08 -5.48
C LEU A 18 -5.37 -3.59 -6.88
N VAL A 19 -5.00 -2.85 -7.93
CA VAL A 19 -5.33 -3.24 -9.31
C VAL A 19 -4.66 -4.56 -9.67
N LEU A 20 -3.40 -4.72 -9.27
CA LEU A 20 -2.65 -5.95 -9.44
C LEU A 20 -3.32 -7.15 -8.75
N GLU A 21 -3.69 -7.00 -7.48
CA GLU A 21 -4.24 -8.08 -6.66
C GLU A 21 -5.70 -8.42 -6.98
N MET A 22 -6.52 -7.42 -7.34
CA MET A 22 -7.95 -7.63 -7.60
C MET A 22 -8.27 -8.06 -9.03
N PHE A 23 -7.58 -7.48 -10.02
CA PHE A 23 -7.95 -7.63 -11.43
C PHE A 23 -6.90 -8.37 -12.26
N LEU A 24 -5.62 -8.24 -11.91
CA LEU A 24 -4.52 -8.75 -12.74
C LEU A 24 -3.78 -9.95 -12.12
N TRP A 25 -4.20 -10.44 -10.95
CA TRP A 25 -3.50 -11.46 -10.16
C TRP A 25 -3.16 -12.72 -10.95
N ASP A 26 -4.12 -13.22 -11.73
CA ASP A 26 -4.00 -14.42 -12.56
C ASP A 26 -3.65 -14.12 -14.03
N LYS A 27 -3.25 -12.88 -14.32
CA LYS A 27 -2.85 -12.42 -15.67
C LYS A 27 -1.33 -12.37 -15.79
N PRO A 28 -0.75 -12.38 -17.01
CA PRO A 28 0.70 -12.40 -17.21
C PRO A 28 1.45 -11.31 -16.43
N TYR A 29 0.85 -10.12 -16.31
CA TYR A 29 1.43 -9.02 -15.56
C TYR A 29 1.46 -9.27 -14.04
N GLY A 30 0.37 -9.76 -13.45
CA GLY A 30 0.33 -10.12 -12.02
C GLY A 30 1.25 -11.29 -11.69
N LEU A 31 1.26 -12.33 -12.53
CA LEU A 31 2.19 -13.46 -12.39
C LEU A 31 3.65 -12.98 -12.35
N LYS A 32 4.03 -12.06 -13.24
CA LYS A 32 5.37 -11.46 -13.27
C LYS A 32 5.65 -10.59 -12.04
N ALA A 33 4.70 -9.76 -11.62
CA ALA A 33 4.85 -8.85 -10.49
C ALA A 33 5.09 -9.60 -9.17
N PHE A 34 4.34 -10.68 -8.94
CA PHE A 34 4.38 -11.46 -7.70
C PHE A 34 5.23 -12.74 -7.78
N GLY A 35 5.80 -13.06 -8.95
CA GLY A 35 6.57 -14.29 -9.16
C GLY A 35 5.74 -15.55 -8.92
N ASN A 36 4.49 -15.55 -9.39
CA ASN A 36 3.53 -16.62 -9.15
C ASN A 36 3.40 -17.55 -10.37
N THR A 37 2.93 -18.79 -10.16
CA THR A 37 2.55 -19.68 -11.27
C THR A 37 1.07 -19.55 -11.59
N PRO A 38 0.63 -19.86 -12.83
CA PRO A 38 -0.79 -19.83 -13.18
C PRO A 38 -1.67 -20.65 -12.22
N GLU A 39 -1.22 -21.85 -11.85
CA GLU A 39 -1.98 -22.78 -11.00
C GLU A 39 -2.16 -22.20 -9.59
N LYS A 40 -1.07 -21.70 -8.99
CA LYS A 40 -1.12 -21.08 -7.66
C LYS A 40 -1.93 -19.79 -7.68
N ALA A 41 -1.83 -18.98 -8.73
CA ALA A 41 -2.59 -17.75 -8.86
C ALA A 41 -4.10 -18.00 -8.98
N GLN A 42 -4.53 -19.03 -9.72
CA GLN A 42 -5.94 -19.42 -9.79
C GLN A 42 -6.47 -19.87 -8.42
N LEU A 43 -5.73 -20.71 -7.70
CA LEU A 43 -6.13 -21.19 -6.37
C LEU A 43 -6.22 -20.09 -5.32
N THR A 44 -5.42 -19.03 -5.44
CA THR A 44 -5.31 -17.94 -4.46
C THR A 44 -6.02 -16.66 -4.89
N LYS A 45 -6.73 -16.66 -6.02
CA LYS A 45 -7.30 -15.45 -6.63
C LYS A 45 -8.24 -14.69 -5.71
N VAL A 46 -9.17 -15.38 -5.05
CA VAL A 46 -10.14 -14.73 -4.13
C VAL A 46 -9.44 -14.15 -2.90
N MET A 47 -8.42 -14.83 -2.38
CA MET A 47 -7.60 -14.33 -1.28
C MET A 47 -6.87 -13.04 -1.69
N ALA A 48 -6.25 -13.04 -2.87
CA ALA A 48 -5.58 -11.87 -3.42
C ALA A 48 -6.56 -10.71 -3.65
N GLN A 49 -7.76 -10.98 -4.16
CA GLN A 49 -8.80 -9.95 -4.30
C GLN A 49 -9.15 -9.28 -2.97
N ASN A 50 -9.22 -10.04 -1.88
CA ASN A 50 -9.47 -9.47 -0.57
C ASN A 50 -8.26 -8.68 -0.04
N GLN A 51 -7.03 -9.14 -0.30
CA GLN A 51 -5.80 -8.39 0.00
C GLN A 51 -5.76 -7.04 -0.75
N GLY A 52 -6.15 -7.06 -2.02
CA GLY A 52 -6.25 -5.86 -2.86
C GLY A 52 -7.28 -4.86 -2.35
N LEU A 53 -8.42 -5.34 -1.84
CA LEU A 53 -9.42 -4.47 -1.22
C LEU A 53 -8.88 -3.75 0.03
N TYR A 54 -8.11 -4.45 0.88
CA TYR A 54 -7.47 -3.80 2.03
C TYR A 54 -6.45 -2.73 1.59
N ASN A 55 -5.67 -2.98 0.54
CA ASN A 55 -4.82 -1.95 -0.08
C ASN A 55 -5.66 -0.75 -0.56
N GLY A 56 -6.86 -0.98 -1.08
CA GLY A 56 -7.82 0.07 -1.43
C GLY A 56 -8.24 0.93 -0.24
N PHE A 57 -8.50 0.33 0.92
CA PHE A 57 -8.83 1.09 2.13
C PHE A 57 -7.66 1.97 2.60
N LEU A 58 -6.42 1.46 2.50
CA LEU A 58 -5.22 2.25 2.80
C LEU A 58 -5.10 3.45 1.84
N ALA A 59 -5.26 3.22 0.53
CA ALA A 59 -5.24 4.28 -0.47
C ALA A 59 -6.34 5.32 -0.22
N ALA A 60 -7.58 4.89 0.01
CA ALA A 60 -8.71 5.78 0.27
C ALA A 60 -8.47 6.64 1.52
N GLY A 61 -7.93 6.05 2.59
CA GLY A 61 -7.57 6.77 3.81
C GLY A 61 -6.49 7.83 3.60
N LEU A 62 -5.47 7.53 2.80
CA LEU A 62 -4.41 8.48 2.45
C LEU A 62 -4.92 9.61 1.54
N PHE A 63 -5.77 9.32 0.56
CA PHE A 63 -6.44 10.36 -0.22
C PHE A 63 -7.36 11.23 0.64
N TRP A 64 -8.06 10.62 1.59
CA TRP A 64 -8.88 11.37 2.54
C TRP A 64 -8.02 12.30 3.38
N ALA A 65 -6.87 11.85 3.89
CA ALA A 65 -5.94 12.70 4.62
C ALA A 65 -5.45 13.92 3.80
N LEU A 66 -5.31 13.79 2.48
CA LEU A 66 -4.90 14.90 1.60
C LEU A 66 -6.00 15.95 1.38
N CYS A 67 -7.26 15.54 1.41
CA CYS A 67 -8.41 16.40 1.11
C CYS A 67 -9.18 16.86 2.37
N ALA A 68 -8.85 16.29 3.54
CA ALA A 68 -9.50 16.61 4.80
C ALA A 68 -9.11 18.02 5.30
N PRO A 69 -9.96 18.64 6.16
CA PRO A 69 -9.58 19.86 6.87
C PRO A 69 -8.28 19.66 7.67
N GLU A 70 -7.52 20.74 7.84
CA GLU A 70 -6.20 20.72 8.49
C GLU A 70 -6.22 20.05 9.88
N THR A 71 -7.31 20.22 10.63
CA THR A 71 -7.52 19.60 11.95
C THR A 71 -7.53 18.08 11.93
N TYR A 72 -7.84 17.45 10.79
CA TYR A 72 -7.92 16.00 10.62
C TYR A 72 -6.84 15.43 9.70
N ALA A 73 -6.27 16.24 8.81
CA ALA A 73 -5.32 15.80 7.80
C ALA A 73 -4.13 15.04 8.37
N LEU A 74 -3.42 15.61 9.36
CA LEU A 74 -2.24 14.99 9.96
C LEU A 74 -2.56 13.72 10.78
N PRO A 75 -3.57 13.70 11.67
CA PRO A 75 -3.97 12.47 12.36
C PRO A 75 -4.36 11.32 11.41
N LEU A 76 -5.12 11.63 10.34
CA LEU A 76 -5.47 10.64 9.32
C LEU A 76 -4.23 10.11 8.60
N ALA A 77 -3.34 11.00 8.15
CA ALA A 77 -2.09 10.62 7.50
C ALA A 77 -1.25 9.71 8.40
N ASN A 78 -1.07 10.08 9.66
CA ASN A 78 -0.29 9.29 10.62
C ASN A 78 -0.89 7.90 10.87
N PHE A 79 -2.22 7.81 10.99
CA PHE A 79 -2.90 6.51 11.17
C PHE A 79 -2.68 5.61 9.96
N PHE A 80 -3.01 6.07 8.75
CA PHE A 80 -2.90 5.24 7.55
C PHE A 80 -1.45 4.92 7.18
N LEU A 81 -0.53 5.88 7.27
CA LEU A 81 0.90 5.60 7.05
C LEU A 81 1.45 4.63 8.10
N GLY A 82 0.99 4.71 9.36
CA GLY A 82 1.32 3.75 10.40
C GLY A 82 0.83 2.34 10.05
N CYS A 83 -0.40 2.20 9.55
CA CYS A 83 -0.91 0.92 9.05
C CYS A 83 -0.06 0.38 7.90
N VAL A 84 0.30 1.22 6.91
CA VAL A 84 1.18 0.83 5.80
C VAL A 84 2.54 0.36 6.30
N LEU A 85 3.14 1.07 7.26
CA LEU A 85 4.42 0.70 7.84
C LEU A 85 4.36 -0.68 8.52
N VAL A 86 3.37 -0.90 9.39
CA VAL A 86 3.21 -2.16 10.13
C VAL A 86 2.93 -3.32 9.17
N ALA A 87 2.00 -3.14 8.22
CA ALA A 87 1.69 -4.15 7.21
C ALA A 87 2.91 -4.44 6.32
N GLY A 88 3.66 -3.41 5.94
CA GLY A 88 4.88 -3.52 5.13
C GLY A 88 5.98 -4.29 5.86
N ILE A 89 6.17 -4.08 7.16
CA ILE A 89 7.12 -4.85 7.97
C ILE A 89 6.66 -6.31 8.05
N TYR A 90 5.40 -6.54 8.43
CA TYR A 90 4.87 -7.90 8.60
C TYR A 90 4.93 -8.70 7.28
N GLY A 91 4.45 -8.12 6.18
CA GLY A 91 4.54 -8.72 4.84
C GLY A 91 5.99 -8.91 4.37
N GLY A 92 6.87 -7.97 4.73
CA GLY A 92 8.32 -8.05 4.50
C GLY A 92 8.98 -9.29 5.11
N LEU A 93 8.56 -9.63 6.33
CA LEU A 93 9.09 -10.76 7.10
C LEU A 93 8.44 -12.09 6.73
N THR A 94 7.17 -12.08 6.31
CA THR A 94 6.38 -13.31 6.12
C THR A 94 6.19 -13.73 4.67
N ALA A 95 6.16 -12.78 3.72
CA ALA A 95 5.85 -13.07 2.32
C ALA A 95 7.02 -12.74 1.39
N SER A 96 7.56 -11.52 1.44
CA SER A 96 8.67 -11.13 0.57
C SER A 96 9.44 -9.93 1.10
N LYS A 97 10.78 -10.05 1.18
CA LYS A 97 11.68 -8.95 1.57
C LYS A 97 11.50 -7.68 0.72
N LYS A 98 11.01 -7.80 -0.52
CA LYS A 98 10.73 -6.65 -1.40
C LYS A 98 9.70 -5.69 -0.80
N ILE A 99 8.77 -6.21 0.02
CA ILE A 99 7.70 -5.41 0.63
C ILE A 99 8.28 -4.39 1.63
N ILE A 100 9.41 -4.69 2.27
CA ILE A 100 10.10 -3.73 3.16
C ILE A 100 10.49 -2.48 2.36
N TYR A 101 11.06 -2.66 1.17
CA TYR A 101 11.56 -1.56 0.34
C TYR A 101 10.44 -0.83 -0.41
N ILE A 102 9.36 -1.52 -0.76
CA ILE A 102 8.25 -0.94 -1.54
C ILE A 102 7.21 -0.27 -0.63
N GLN A 103 6.97 -0.79 0.58
CA GLN A 103 5.91 -0.28 1.47
C GLN A 103 6.46 0.29 2.78
N ALA A 104 7.20 -0.50 3.56
CA ALA A 104 7.61 -0.09 4.91
C ALA A 104 8.53 1.14 4.90
N LEU A 105 9.59 1.11 4.07
CA LEU A 105 10.56 2.19 4.00
C LEU A 105 9.93 3.50 3.49
N PRO A 106 9.15 3.54 2.38
CA PRO A 106 8.45 4.75 1.97
C PRO A 106 7.48 5.28 3.02
N ALA A 107 6.73 4.42 3.71
CA ALA A 107 5.83 4.84 4.78
C ALA A 107 6.59 5.45 5.97
N ALA A 108 7.72 4.88 6.39
CA ALA A 108 8.57 5.44 7.43
C ALA A 108 9.12 6.82 7.02
N VAL A 109 9.59 6.97 5.78
CA VAL A 109 10.07 8.25 5.24
C VAL A 109 8.94 9.29 5.22
N ALA A 110 7.74 8.91 4.78
CA ALA A 110 6.59 9.80 4.77
C ALA A 110 6.18 10.21 6.19
N LEU A 111 6.15 9.28 7.15
CA LEU A 111 5.88 9.59 8.57
C LEU A 111 6.87 10.59 9.13
N LEU A 112 8.17 10.42 8.85
CA LEU A 112 9.19 11.38 9.26
C LEU A 112 8.95 12.75 8.60
N ALA A 113 8.65 12.75 7.29
CA ALA A 113 8.45 13.97 6.53
C ALA A 113 7.19 14.74 6.90
N VAL A 114 6.11 14.09 7.36
CA VAL A 114 4.87 14.81 7.73
C VAL A 114 4.89 15.35 9.17
N ASN A 115 5.76 14.82 10.04
CA ASN A 115 5.83 15.22 11.44
C ASN A 115 7.03 16.12 11.76
N PHE A 116 8.09 16.09 10.95
CA PHE A 116 9.36 16.75 11.29
C PHE A 116 9.98 17.58 10.16
N LEU A 117 9.43 17.57 8.95
CA LEU A 117 9.93 18.31 7.77
C LEU A 117 8.83 19.20 7.14
#